data_AF-A0A8S2YC72-F1
#
_entry.id   AF-A0A8S2YC72-F1
#
_cell.length_a   1.000
_cell.length_b   1.000
_cell.length_c   1.000
_cell.angle_alpha   90.00
_cell.angle_beta   90.00
_cell.angle_gamma   90.00
#
_symmetry.space_group_name_H-M   'P 1'
#
loop_
_entity.id
_entity.type
_entity.pdbx_description
1 polymer ?
#
loop_
_entity_poly.entity_id
_entity_poly.type
_entity_poly.pdbx_seq_one_letter_code
_entity_poly.pdbx_strand_id
1 'polypeptide(L)'
;TTWQNGTAKDEEMKYFTRSDSKSFITTNWGLKINDSDSLKAGERGPTLLEDLELREKITHFDHERIPERVVHARGSGAHGYFQSYGDWSNLTRAKFLSDPSIKTPVFVRFSTVAGPRGSSDTVRDVRGFATKFYTEEGNFDLVGNNIPIFFIQDAIKFPDLIHAV
;
A
#
# COMPACT_ATOMS: atom_id res chain seq x y z
N THR A 1 -13.01 -7.33 -19.24
CA THR A 1 -13.21 -8.49 -18.34
C THR A 1 -13.42 -7.96 -16.94
N THR A 2 -14.67 -7.84 -16.52
CA THR A 2 -15.07 -7.25 -15.23
C THR A 2 -14.85 -8.28 -14.12
N TRP A 3 -13.92 -7.99 -13.20
CA TRP A 3 -13.69 -8.76 -11.98
C TRP A 3 -14.97 -8.74 -11.13
N GLN A 4 -15.72 -9.84 -11.07
CA GLN A 4 -17.00 -9.93 -10.35
C GLN A 4 -16.94 -10.67 -9.00
N ASN A 5 -15.85 -11.38 -8.68
CA ASN A 5 -15.74 -12.10 -7.41
C ASN A 5 -14.62 -11.49 -6.57
N GLY A 6 -15.00 -10.67 -5.58
CA GLY A 6 -14.07 -10.21 -4.54
C GLY A 6 -13.55 -11.39 -3.73
N THR A 7 -12.30 -11.33 -3.30
CA THR A 7 -11.72 -12.27 -2.35
C THR A 7 -12.20 -11.96 -0.93
N ALA A 8 -11.99 -12.88 0.03
CA ALA A 8 -12.28 -12.62 1.45
C ALA A 8 -11.57 -11.34 1.95
N LYS A 9 -10.37 -11.04 1.42
CA LYS A 9 -9.66 -9.80 1.75
C LYS A 9 -10.37 -8.57 1.18
N ASP A 10 -10.89 -8.65 -0.04
CA ASP A 10 -11.63 -7.52 -0.64
C ASP A 10 -12.92 -7.22 0.13
N GLU A 11 -13.56 -8.25 0.69
CA GLU A 11 -14.73 -8.07 1.56
C GLU A 11 -14.37 -7.37 2.88
N GLU A 12 -13.28 -7.75 3.52
CA GLU A 12 -12.75 -7.06 4.70
C GLU A 12 -12.48 -5.56 4.40
N MET A 13 -11.93 -5.27 3.22
CA MET A 13 -11.63 -3.89 2.82
C MET A 13 -12.87 -3.03 2.62
N LYS A 14 -14.04 -3.60 2.32
CA LYS A 14 -15.30 -2.84 2.16
C LYS A 14 -15.67 -2.04 3.41
N TYR A 15 -15.30 -2.50 4.60
CA TYR A 15 -15.55 -1.78 5.86
C TYR A 15 -14.85 -0.42 5.90
N PHE A 16 -13.68 -0.33 5.27
CA PHE A 16 -12.85 0.87 5.24
C PHE A 16 -13.07 1.72 3.98
N THR A 17 -13.78 1.21 2.98
CA THR A 17 -14.14 1.97 1.78
C THR A 17 -15.18 3.04 2.12
N ARG A 18 -14.99 4.24 1.59
CA ARG A 18 -15.92 5.37 1.70
C ARG A 18 -16.47 5.71 0.30
N SER A 19 -17.74 6.10 0.25
CA SER A 19 -18.43 6.53 -0.96
C SER A 19 -19.10 7.87 -0.68
N ASP A 20 -18.62 8.92 -1.33
CA ASP A 20 -19.02 10.30 -1.01
C ASP A 20 -20.13 10.83 -1.93
N SER A 21 -20.69 9.97 -2.79
CA SER A 21 -21.67 10.33 -3.83
C SER A 21 -22.93 11.03 -3.32
N LYS A 22 -23.29 10.89 -2.05
CA LYS A 22 -24.45 11.54 -1.42
C LYS A 22 -24.09 12.24 -0.10
N SER A 23 -22.81 12.50 0.12
CA SER A 23 -22.29 13.02 1.39
C SER A 23 -22.10 14.54 1.33
N PHE A 24 -22.22 15.20 2.48
CA PHE A 24 -21.76 16.57 2.62
C PHE A 24 -20.25 16.60 2.82
N ILE A 25 -19.60 17.70 2.44
CA ILE A 25 -18.22 17.97 2.86
C ILE A 25 -18.26 18.28 4.36
N THR A 26 -17.43 17.59 5.13
CA THR A 26 -17.32 17.77 6.58
C THR A 26 -15.87 17.87 7.01
N THR A 27 -15.63 18.39 8.21
CA THR A 27 -14.39 18.18 8.95
C THR A 27 -14.24 16.70 9.34
N ASN A 28 -13.06 16.31 9.80
CA ASN A 28 -12.77 14.97 10.33
C ASN A 28 -13.60 14.62 11.58
N TRP A 29 -14.15 15.62 12.26
CA TRP A 29 -15.07 15.46 13.40
C TRP A 29 -16.55 15.42 12.99
N GLY A 30 -16.85 15.46 11.68
CA GLY A 30 -18.21 15.39 11.14
C GLY A 30 -18.96 16.73 11.12
N LEU A 31 -18.30 17.86 11.36
CA LEU A 31 -18.92 19.17 11.24
C LEU A 31 -19.08 19.52 9.76
N LYS A 32 -20.29 19.86 9.32
CA LYS A 32 -20.56 20.25 7.94
C LYS A 32 -19.86 21.56 7.59
N ILE A 33 -19.17 21.56 6.45
CA ILE A 33 -18.50 22.73 5.86
C ILE A 33 -19.50 23.45 4.94
N ASN A 34 -19.65 24.77 5.12
CA ASN A 34 -20.62 25.59 4.39
C ASN A 34 -19.97 26.64 3.47
N ASP A 35 -18.72 27.02 3.75
CA ASP A 35 -17.90 27.95 2.97
C ASP A 35 -16.49 27.37 2.91
N SER A 36 -15.77 27.58 1.80
CA SER A 36 -14.42 27.09 1.59
C SER A 36 -13.35 28.17 1.67
N ASP A 37 -13.75 29.42 1.92
CA ASP A 37 -12.84 30.53 2.15
C ASP A 37 -12.40 30.62 3.63
N SER A 38 -11.18 31.12 3.85
CA SER A 38 -10.68 31.32 5.21
C SER A 38 -11.46 32.40 5.97
N LEU A 39 -11.68 32.18 7.26
CA LEU A 39 -12.26 33.15 8.17
C LEU A 39 -11.28 34.32 8.41
N LYS A 40 -11.73 35.54 8.12
CA LYS A 40 -10.93 36.77 8.18
C LYS A 40 -11.60 37.86 9.02
N ALA A 41 -10.82 38.78 9.58
CA ALA A 41 -11.31 40.02 10.22
C ALA A 41 -11.78 41.05 9.17
N GLY A 42 -12.91 40.76 8.52
CA GLY A 42 -13.41 41.50 7.35
C GLY A 42 -12.90 40.92 6.03
N GLU A 43 -13.57 41.24 4.92
CA GLU A 43 -13.34 40.60 3.61
C GLU A 43 -11.88 40.66 3.12
N ARG A 44 -11.19 41.79 3.40
CA ARG A 44 -9.77 42.03 3.08
C ARG A 44 -8.89 42.12 4.33
N GLY A 45 -9.34 41.53 5.44
CA GLY A 45 -8.61 41.49 6.71
C GLY A 45 -7.68 40.28 6.85
N PRO A 46 -6.92 40.20 7.95
CA PRO A 46 -6.10 39.05 8.29
C PRO A 46 -6.96 37.82 8.63
N THR A 47 -6.42 36.61 8.37
CA THR A 47 -7.01 35.33 8.77
C THR A 47 -7.00 35.15 10.29
N LEU A 48 -8.08 34.59 10.85
CA LEU A 48 -8.22 34.36 12.28
C LEU A 48 -7.75 32.96 12.70
N LEU A 49 -7.09 32.85 13.86
CA LEU A 49 -6.62 31.57 14.39
C LEU A 49 -7.77 30.64 14.83
N GLU A 50 -8.95 31.20 15.12
CA GLU A 50 -10.13 30.43 15.50
C GLU A 50 -10.75 29.66 14.31
N ASP A 51 -10.26 29.86 13.09
CA ASP A 51 -10.63 29.06 11.92
C ASP A 51 -10.19 27.59 12.09
N LEU A 52 -11.12 26.75 12.55
CA LEU A 52 -10.89 25.33 12.79
C LEU A 52 -10.78 24.55 11.47
N GLU A 53 -11.60 24.90 10.47
CA GLU A 53 -11.61 24.21 9.18
C GLU A 53 -10.27 24.39 8.45
N LEU A 54 -9.81 25.64 8.36
CA LEU A 54 -8.52 25.94 7.73
C LEU A 54 -7.39 25.19 8.42
N ARG A 55 -7.29 25.27 9.75
CA ARG A 55 -6.20 24.63 10.49
C ARG A 55 -6.23 23.12 10.35
N GLU A 56 -7.40 22.48 10.46
CA GLU A 56 -7.50 21.04 10.35
C GLU A 56 -7.07 20.56 8.95
N LYS A 57 -7.57 21.21 7.90
CA LYS A 57 -7.27 20.86 6.52
C LYS A 57 -5.78 21.04 6.20
N ILE A 58 -5.19 22.17 6.59
CA ILE A 58 -3.75 22.43 6.40
C ILE A 58 -2.91 21.48 7.24
N THR A 59 -3.29 21.21 8.49
CA THR A 59 -2.55 20.27 9.35
C THR A 59 -2.53 18.87 8.72
N HIS A 60 -3.65 18.38 8.20
CA HIS A 60 -3.66 17.08 7.53
C HIS A 60 -2.78 17.07 6.27
N PHE A 61 -2.85 18.14 5.45
CA PHE A 61 -2.02 18.30 4.25
C PHE A 61 -0.52 18.31 4.57
N ASP A 62 -0.10 19.10 5.56
CA ASP A 62 1.30 19.24 5.96
C ASP A 62 1.92 17.91 6.43
N HIS A 63 1.08 16.96 6.86
CA HIS A 63 1.48 15.65 7.38
C HIS A 63 1.14 14.47 6.45
N GLU A 64 0.79 14.71 5.19
CA GLU A 64 0.49 13.63 4.23
C GLU A 64 1.69 12.72 3.92
N ARG A 65 2.91 13.24 4.06
CA ARG A 65 4.13 12.54 3.65
C ARG A 65 4.64 11.67 4.79
N ILE A 66 4.52 10.36 4.62
CA ILE A 66 5.29 9.37 5.39
C ILE A 66 6.62 9.06 4.69
N PRO A 67 7.68 8.66 5.44
CA PRO A 67 8.92 8.20 4.85
C PRO A 67 8.69 7.09 3.83
N GLU A 68 9.43 7.12 2.73
CA GLU A 68 9.42 6.02 1.78
C GLU A 68 10.27 4.85 2.29
N ARG A 69 10.17 3.72 1.58
CA ARG A 69 11.01 2.56 1.88
C ARG A 69 12.46 2.91 1.56
N VAL A 70 13.41 2.46 2.40
CA VAL A 70 14.85 2.68 2.19
C VAL A 70 15.33 2.12 0.84
N VAL A 71 14.77 0.98 0.44
CA VAL A 71 14.93 0.38 -0.90
C VAL A 71 13.56 -0.01 -1.42
N HIS A 72 13.42 -0.20 -2.73
CA HIS A 72 12.14 -0.55 -3.34
C HIS A 72 11.05 0.52 -3.13
N ALA A 73 11.44 1.80 -3.09
CA ALA A 73 10.54 2.93 -2.87
C ALA A 73 9.50 3.06 -3.99
N ARG A 74 9.94 3.02 -5.26
CA ARG A 74 9.07 3.01 -6.44
C ARG A 74 8.47 1.62 -6.66
N GLY A 75 7.15 1.53 -6.65
CA GLY A 75 6.45 0.28 -6.88
C GLY A 75 4.94 0.41 -6.97
N SER A 76 4.30 -0.62 -7.48
CA SER A 76 2.86 -0.70 -7.72
C SER A 76 2.33 -2.03 -7.19
N GLY A 77 1.08 -2.04 -6.73
CA GLY A 77 0.47 -3.24 -6.15
C GLY A 77 -0.88 -3.58 -6.75
N ALA A 78 -1.24 -4.86 -6.66
CA ALA A 78 -2.49 -5.40 -7.15
C ALA A 78 -3.01 -6.51 -6.22
N HIS A 79 -4.34 -6.60 -6.11
CA HIS A 79 -5.04 -7.69 -5.44
C HIS A 79 -5.23 -8.87 -6.40
N GLY A 80 -5.32 -10.07 -5.84
CA GLY A 80 -5.63 -11.29 -6.58
C GLY A 80 -5.86 -12.47 -5.65
N TYR A 81 -5.77 -13.68 -6.19
CA TYR A 81 -5.77 -14.91 -5.39
C TYR A 81 -4.72 -15.89 -5.91
N PHE A 82 -4.26 -16.76 -5.01
CA PHE A 82 -3.46 -17.92 -5.30
C PHE A 82 -4.30 -19.18 -5.11
N GLN A 83 -4.04 -20.20 -5.94
CA GLN A 83 -4.67 -21.51 -5.85
C GLN A 83 -3.63 -22.57 -6.18
N SER A 84 -3.43 -23.54 -5.28
CA SER A 84 -2.52 -24.66 -5.52
C SER A 84 -3.07 -25.57 -6.61
N TYR A 85 -2.18 -26.21 -7.39
CA TYR A 85 -2.60 -27.22 -8.36
C TYR A 85 -3.00 -28.56 -7.73
N GLY A 86 -2.56 -28.83 -6.50
CA GLY A 86 -2.82 -30.09 -5.81
C GLY A 86 -2.60 -29.99 -4.30
N ASP A 87 -2.74 -31.12 -3.62
CA ASP A 87 -2.42 -31.28 -2.21
C ASP A 87 -0.93 -31.62 -2.04
N TRP A 88 -0.21 -30.76 -1.32
CA TRP A 88 1.22 -30.93 -1.01
C TRP A 88 1.48 -31.26 0.46
N SER A 89 0.50 -31.82 1.17
CA SER A 89 0.60 -32.23 2.59
C SER A 89 1.71 -33.25 2.86
N ASN A 90 2.18 -33.93 1.82
CA ASN A 90 3.35 -34.83 1.89
C ASN A 90 4.69 -34.07 2.00
N LEU A 91 4.76 -32.80 1.59
CA LEU A 91 5.97 -31.97 1.61
C LEU A 91 5.93 -30.87 2.67
N THR A 92 4.74 -30.33 2.97
CA THR A 92 4.58 -29.19 3.88
C THR A 92 3.23 -29.26 4.60
N ARG A 93 3.17 -28.68 5.80
CA ARG A 93 1.92 -28.53 6.56
C ARG A 93 1.20 -27.21 6.29
N ALA A 94 1.70 -26.40 5.36
CA ALA A 94 1.12 -25.09 5.08
C ALA A 94 -0.26 -25.23 4.42
N LYS A 95 -1.31 -24.78 5.12
CA LYS A 95 -2.71 -24.97 4.70
C LYS A 95 -3.06 -24.38 3.34
N PHE A 96 -2.45 -23.27 2.93
CA PHE A 96 -2.70 -22.68 1.61
C PHE A 96 -2.16 -23.54 0.43
N LEU A 97 -1.44 -24.63 0.72
CA LEU A 97 -0.89 -25.59 -0.24
C LEU A 97 -1.50 -27.00 -0.10
N SER A 98 -2.43 -27.23 0.83
CA SER A 98 -2.98 -28.56 1.14
C SER A 98 -4.24 -28.93 0.36
N ASP A 99 -4.90 -27.98 -0.30
CA ASP A 99 -6.15 -28.25 -1.03
C ASP A 99 -6.24 -27.36 -2.29
N PRO A 100 -6.35 -27.95 -3.49
CA PRO A 100 -6.43 -27.21 -4.74
C PRO A 100 -7.73 -26.42 -4.92
N SER A 101 -8.74 -26.61 -4.08
CA SER A 101 -9.99 -25.84 -4.12
C SER A 101 -9.89 -24.50 -3.39
N ILE A 102 -8.90 -24.33 -2.51
CA ILE A 102 -8.72 -23.12 -1.71
C ILE A 102 -8.21 -21.97 -2.59
N LYS A 103 -8.90 -20.84 -2.54
CA LYS A 103 -8.47 -19.56 -3.13
C LYS A 103 -7.93 -18.65 -2.04
N THR A 104 -6.61 -18.64 -1.85
CA THR A 104 -5.95 -17.78 -0.88
C THR A 104 -5.84 -16.35 -1.43
N PRO A 105 -6.44 -15.35 -0.78
CA PRO A 105 -6.29 -13.96 -1.22
C PRO A 105 -4.82 -13.55 -1.17
N VAL A 106 -4.38 -12.75 -2.16
CA VAL A 106 -3.03 -12.21 -2.19
C VAL A 106 -3.03 -10.71 -2.50
N PHE A 107 -2.00 -10.03 -1.98
CA PHE A 107 -1.62 -8.71 -2.46
C PHE A 107 -0.18 -8.76 -2.93
N VAL A 108 0.04 -8.38 -4.19
CA VAL A 108 1.37 -8.36 -4.80
C VAL A 108 1.84 -6.92 -4.90
N ARG A 109 3.11 -6.66 -4.59
CA ARG A 109 3.79 -5.39 -4.87
C ARG A 109 5.04 -5.63 -5.71
N PHE A 110 5.05 -5.03 -6.90
CA PHE A 110 6.22 -4.93 -7.78
C PHE A 110 6.97 -3.63 -7.51
N SER A 111 8.28 -3.63 -7.73
CA SER A 111 9.11 -2.45 -7.46
C SER A 111 10.44 -2.45 -8.23
N THR A 112 11.03 -1.28 -8.43
CA THR A 112 12.48 -1.15 -8.68
C THR A 112 13.23 -1.24 -7.33
N VAL A 113 14.55 -1.01 -7.27
CA VAL A 113 15.34 -1.09 -6.02
C VAL A 113 15.90 0.26 -5.61
N ALA A 114 16.72 0.88 -6.46
CA ALA A 114 17.56 2.02 -6.09
C ALA A 114 16.81 3.37 -6.13
N GLY A 115 15.86 3.51 -7.05
CA GLY A 115 15.19 4.79 -7.28
C GLY A 115 14.21 5.19 -6.15
N PRO A 116 14.09 6.50 -5.83
CA PRO A 116 13.10 7.00 -4.88
C PRO A 116 11.67 6.84 -5.42
N ARG A 117 10.63 7.11 -4.62
CA ARG A 117 9.21 6.84 -5.02
C ARG A 117 8.79 7.50 -6.35
N GLY A 118 9.42 8.61 -6.72
CA GLY A 118 9.13 9.40 -7.93
C GLY A 118 9.95 9.00 -9.17
N SER A 119 10.79 7.97 -9.08
CA SER A 119 11.61 7.49 -10.20
C SER A 119 10.78 6.81 -11.31
N SER A 120 11.39 6.62 -12.49
CA SER A 120 10.76 6.00 -13.66
C SER A 120 10.69 4.47 -13.55
N ASP A 121 9.67 3.85 -14.17
CA ASP A 121 9.44 2.40 -14.08
C ASP A 121 10.37 1.56 -14.98
N THR A 122 10.73 2.07 -16.16
CA THR A 122 11.46 1.35 -17.21
C THR A 122 12.98 1.51 -17.15
N VAL A 123 13.53 1.74 -15.94
CA VAL A 123 14.97 1.88 -15.71
C VAL A 123 15.72 0.54 -15.77
N ARG A 124 17.04 0.55 -15.94
CA ARG A 124 17.86 -0.66 -15.74
C ARG A 124 18.07 -0.85 -14.24
N ASP A 125 17.42 -1.86 -13.66
CA ASP A 125 17.50 -2.15 -12.22
C ASP A 125 17.03 -3.60 -11.98
N VAL A 126 17.22 -4.15 -10.78
CA VAL A 126 16.52 -5.35 -10.32
C VAL A 126 15.04 -5.00 -10.09
N ARG A 127 14.16 -6.01 -10.11
CA ARG A 127 12.74 -5.84 -9.77
C ARG A 127 12.37 -6.68 -8.57
N GLY A 128 11.84 -6.03 -7.54
CA GLY A 128 11.22 -6.70 -6.41
C GLY A 128 9.85 -7.25 -6.78
N PHE A 129 9.56 -8.46 -6.32
CA PHE A 129 8.28 -9.15 -6.45
C PHE A 129 7.92 -9.69 -5.07
N ALA A 130 7.15 -8.91 -4.32
CA ALA A 130 6.68 -9.30 -2.99
C ALA A 130 5.21 -9.72 -3.05
N THR A 131 4.91 -10.94 -2.61
CA THR A 131 3.55 -11.48 -2.54
C THR A 131 3.19 -11.76 -1.09
N LYS A 132 2.17 -11.06 -0.59
CA LYS A 132 1.54 -11.34 0.69
C LYS A 132 0.38 -12.31 0.49
N PHE A 133 0.41 -13.44 1.18
CA PHE A 133 -0.65 -14.43 1.22
C PHE A 133 -1.44 -14.27 2.51
N TYR A 134 -2.74 -14.04 2.39
CA TYR A 134 -3.66 -13.98 3.52
C TYR A 134 -4.18 -15.39 3.79
N THR A 135 -3.36 -16.22 4.44
CA THR A 135 -3.72 -17.62 4.72
C THR A 135 -4.58 -17.74 5.98
N GLU A 136 -5.29 -18.85 6.13
CA GLU A 136 -6.10 -19.14 7.32
C GLU A 136 -5.26 -19.35 8.59
N GLU A 137 -3.97 -19.66 8.44
CA GLU A 137 -3.06 -19.95 9.56
C GLU A 137 -2.02 -18.82 9.76
N GLY A 138 -2.31 -17.64 9.23
CA GLY A 138 -1.47 -16.46 9.35
C GLY A 138 -1.00 -15.91 8.01
N ASN A 139 -0.55 -14.67 8.02
CA ASN A 139 -0.04 -14.04 6.80
C ASN A 139 1.35 -14.59 6.49
N PHE A 140 1.57 -14.98 5.24
CA PHE A 140 2.87 -15.40 4.72
C PHE A 140 3.35 -14.42 3.66
N ASP A 141 4.59 -13.95 3.76
CA ASP A 141 5.18 -13.02 2.80
C ASP A 141 6.31 -13.69 2.02
N LEU A 142 6.10 -13.90 0.72
CA LEU A 142 7.14 -14.31 -0.20
C LEU A 142 7.77 -13.07 -0.84
N VAL A 143 8.93 -12.64 -0.31
CA VAL A 143 9.63 -11.43 -0.74
C VAL A 143 10.81 -11.81 -1.64
N GLY A 144 10.60 -11.74 -2.95
CA GLY A 144 11.59 -12.13 -3.96
C GLY A 144 11.99 -11.02 -4.93
N ASN A 145 12.86 -11.38 -5.87
CA ASN A 145 13.29 -10.55 -7.00
C ASN A 145 13.03 -11.26 -8.34
N ASN A 146 13.16 -10.53 -9.44
CA ASN A 146 13.07 -11.09 -10.81
C ASN A 146 14.35 -11.81 -11.28
N ILE A 147 15.37 -11.92 -10.42
CA ILE A 147 16.62 -12.64 -10.67
C ILE A 147 16.81 -13.75 -9.62
N PRO A 148 17.46 -14.87 -9.98
CA PRO A 148 17.56 -16.04 -9.09
C PRO A 148 18.72 -15.96 -8.08
N ILE A 149 19.49 -14.88 -8.08
CA ILE A 149 20.64 -14.65 -7.19
C ILE A 149 20.58 -13.24 -6.60
N PHE A 150 21.44 -12.97 -5.61
CA PHE A 150 21.62 -11.63 -5.05
C PHE A 150 23.10 -11.20 -5.13
N PHE A 151 23.37 -9.91 -5.01
CA PHE A 151 24.71 -9.34 -5.26
C PHE A 151 25.73 -9.63 -4.16
N ILE A 152 25.28 -9.97 -2.95
CA ILE A 152 26.10 -10.18 -1.77
C ILE A 152 25.74 -11.52 -1.11
N GLN A 153 26.68 -12.07 -0.38
CA GLN A 153 26.52 -13.33 0.35
C GLN A 153 26.13 -13.13 1.83
N ASP A 154 26.55 -12.01 2.43
CA ASP A 154 26.32 -11.70 3.84
C ASP A 154 25.53 -10.39 3.98
N ALA A 155 24.50 -10.41 4.82
CA ALA A 155 23.60 -9.28 5.07
C ALA A 155 24.33 -8.05 5.65
N ILE A 156 25.47 -8.21 6.34
CA ILE A 156 26.24 -7.07 6.86
C ILE A 156 26.75 -6.15 5.74
N LYS A 157 26.88 -6.65 4.51
CA LYS A 157 27.29 -5.89 3.32
C LYS A 157 26.14 -5.16 2.63
N PHE A 158 24.90 -5.33 3.10
CA PHE A 158 23.73 -4.72 2.47
C PHE A 158 23.76 -3.18 2.53
N PRO A 159 24.09 -2.53 3.67
CA PRO A 159 24.22 -1.08 3.69
C PRO A 159 25.33 -0.57 2.74
N ASP A 160 26.48 -1.26 2.70
CA ASP A 160 27.59 -0.92 1.80
C ASP A 160 27.16 -0.97 0.32
N LEU A 161 26.44 -2.03 -0.08
CA LEU A 161 25.90 -2.20 -1.43
C LEU A 161 24.89 -1.10 -1.78
N ILE A 162 23.91 -0.85 -0.90
CA ILE A 162 22.84 0.12 -1.15
C ILE A 162 23.35 1.56 -1.16
N HIS A 163 24.36 1.88 -0.36
CA HIS A 163 25.00 3.20 -0.44
C HIS A 163 25.84 3.39 -1.71
N ALA A 164 26.28 2.32 -2.36
CA ALA A 164 27.14 2.38 -3.54
C ALA A 164 26.36 2.49 -4.87
N VAL A 165 25.06 2.19 -4.88
CA VAL A 165 24.19 2.14 -6.08
C VAL A 165 23.32 3.38 -6.25
#